data_AF-A0A9X7AX69-F1
#
_entry.id   AF-A0A9X7AX69-F1
#
_cell.length_a   1.000
_cell.length_b   1.000
_cell.length_c   1.000
_cell.angle_alpha   90.00
_cell.angle_beta   90.00
_cell.angle_gamma   90.00
#
_symmetry.space_group_name_H-M   'P 1'
#
loop_
_entity.id
_entity.type
_entity.pdbx_description
1 polymer ?
#
loop_
_entity_poly.entity_id
_entity_poly.type
_entity_poly.pdbx_seq_one_letter_code
_entity_poly.pdbx_strand_id
1 'polypeptide(L)'
;EWDNIKRIMLSLALKTTTQNVIVRKLSSYARKNQTKRALWEYDNIIKSLYFLEYIDSPALRQNVQKSLNRGESYHKLRRAVSFANFGKLRFKTEQDQQIWNECSRLLTNCIIYYNASILSNILKKSQNQGIGTNILKYISPVAWQHINFYGRYEFNNSPTVINLETILGSINEEEMLNQLIPEKIIEE
;
A
#
# COMPACT_ATOMS: atom_id res chain seq x y z
N GLU A 1 -37.21 -14.32 2.59
CA GLU A 1 -35.73 -14.17 2.61
C GLU A 1 -35.18 -13.03 3.46
N TRP A 2 -35.78 -11.83 3.50
CA TRP A 2 -35.25 -10.73 4.32
C TRP A 2 -35.11 -11.10 5.81
N ASP A 3 -36.07 -11.82 6.39
CA ASP A 3 -35.96 -12.29 7.77
C ASP A 3 -34.84 -13.30 7.98
N ASN A 4 -34.55 -14.15 6.99
CA ASN A 4 -33.42 -15.08 7.03
C ASN A 4 -32.09 -14.32 7.00
N ILE A 5 -31.99 -13.29 6.16
CA ILE A 5 -30.81 -12.39 6.10
C ILE A 5 -30.61 -11.69 7.45
N LYS A 6 -31.66 -11.08 8.01
CA LYS A 6 -31.60 -10.42 9.33
C LYS A 6 -31.16 -11.39 10.42
N ARG A 7 -31.70 -12.62 10.44
CA ARG A 7 -31.27 -13.66 11.40
C ARG A 7 -29.79 -14.00 11.24
N ILE A 8 -29.30 -14.18 10.02
CA ILE A 8 -27.87 -14.44 9.77
C ILE A 8 -27.01 -13.28 10.25
N MET A 9 -27.38 -12.04 9.93
CA MET A 9 -26.65 -10.83 10.37
C MET A 9 -26.65 -10.68 11.89
N LEU A 10 -27.79 -10.90 12.55
CA LEU A 10 -27.89 -10.88 14.01
C LEU A 10 -27.05 -11.98 14.66
N SER A 11 -27.07 -13.21 14.13
CA SER A 11 -26.23 -14.30 14.65
C SER A 11 -24.73 -14.03 14.50
N LEU A 12 -24.32 -13.34 13.43
CA LEU A 12 -22.93 -12.87 13.26
C LEU A 12 -22.59 -11.75 14.23
N ALA A 13 -23.46 -10.74 14.38
CA ALA A 13 -23.26 -9.61 15.27
C ALA A 13 -23.17 -10.03 16.74
N LEU A 14 -24.04 -10.96 17.16
CA LEU A 14 -24.06 -11.54 18.51
C LEU A 14 -22.99 -12.63 18.71
N LYS A 15 -22.20 -12.95 17.67
CA LYS A 15 -21.17 -14.00 17.68
C LYS A 15 -21.70 -15.38 18.13
N THR A 16 -23.00 -15.64 17.97
CA THR A 16 -23.61 -16.94 18.33
C THR A 16 -23.22 -18.05 17.36
N THR A 17 -22.76 -17.69 16.16
CA THR A 17 -22.27 -18.60 15.13
C THR A 17 -21.07 -18.01 14.41
N THR A 18 -20.15 -18.85 13.97
CA THR A 18 -18.97 -18.45 13.20
C THR A 18 -19.28 -18.29 11.71
N GLN A 19 -18.52 -17.43 11.04
CA GLN A 19 -18.64 -17.19 9.59
C GLN A 19 -18.48 -18.48 8.77
N ASN A 20 -17.56 -19.38 9.16
CA ASN A 20 -17.33 -20.63 8.45
C ASN A 20 -18.56 -21.57 8.45
N VAL A 21 -19.32 -21.64 9.56
CA VAL A 21 -20.53 -22.48 9.68
C VAL A 21 -21.62 -21.93 8.77
N ILE A 22 -21.81 -20.61 8.75
CA ILE A 22 -22.78 -19.96 7.87
C ILE A 22 -22.43 -20.20 6.39
N VAL A 23 -21.18 -19.99 5.99
CA VAL A 23 -20.72 -20.22 4.61
C VAL A 23 -20.91 -21.68 4.21
N ARG A 24 -20.57 -22.63 5.10
CA ARG A 24 -20.76 -24.06 4.86
C ARG A 24 -22.23 -24.42 4.68
N LYS A 25 -23.12 -23.87 5.52
CA LYS A 25 -24.57 -24.10 5.44
C LYS A 25 -25.22 -23.45 4.22
N LEU A 26 -24.76 -22.26 3.83
CA LEU A 26 -25.22 -21.60 2.61
C LEU A 26 -24.75 -22.32 1.34
N SER A 27 -23.60 -22.98 1.41
CA SER A 27 -22.96 -23.68 0.29
C SER A 27 -23.22 -25.20 0.25
N SER A 28 -23.90 -25.77 1.25
CA SER A 28 -24.14 -27.22 1.33
C SER A 28 -25.08 -27.75 0.25
N TYR A 29 -25.95 -26.90 -0.29
CA TYR A 29 -26.87 -27.26 -1.37
C TYR A 29 -26.25 -26.91 -2.72
N ALA A 30 -25.89 -27.95 -3.49
CA ALA A 30 -25.09 -27.84 -4.70
C ALA A 30 -25.72 -27.06 -5.86
N ARG A 31 -27.05 -26.82 -5.88
CA ARG A 31 -27.69 -26.17 -7.04
C ARG A 31 -28.46 -24.89 -6.77
N LYS A 32 -29.21 -24.71 -5.67
CA LYS A 32 -29.98 -23.47 -5.42
C LYS A 32 -30.29 -23.26 -3.94
N ASN A 33 -29.47 -22.50 -3.22
CA ASN A 33 -29.86 -21.96 -1.91
C ASN A 33 -30.49 -20.56 -2.12
N GLN A 34 -31.79 -20.44 -1.81
CA GLN A 34 -32.53 -19.19 -2.01
C GLN A 34 -32.01 -18.05 -1.13
N THR A 35 -31.64 -18.33 0.11
CA THR A 35 -31.06 -17.35 1.05
C THR A 35 -29.70 -16.87 0.59
N LYS A 36 -28.85 -17.78 0.07
CA LYS A 36 -27.56 -17.41 -0.54
C LYS A 36 -27.76 -16.48 -1.73
N ARG A 37 -28.71 -16.77 -2.61
CA ARG A 37 -29.03 -15.91 -3.76
C ARG A 37 -29.56 -14.56 -3.29
N ALA A 38 -30.47 -14.53 -2.31
CA ALA A 38 -30.99 -13.28 -1.76
C ALA A 38 -29.89 -12.42 -1.12
N LEU A 39 -28.91 -13.03 -0.45
CA LEU A 39 -27.72 -12.31 0.06
C LEU A 39 -26.88 -11.70 -1.06
N TRP A 40 -26.66 -12.44 -2.16
CA TRP A 40 -25.95 -11.90 -3.33
C TRP A 40 -26.71 -10.75 -4.01
N GLU A 41 -28.02 -10.86 -4.18
CA GLU A 41 -28.79 -9.74 -4.75
C GLU A 41 -28.82 -8.53 -3.82
N TYR A 42 -28.85 -8.76 -2.49
CA TYR A 42 -28.72 -7.68 -1.53
C TYR A 42 -27.35 -6.98 -1.62
N ASP A 43 -26.26 -7.74 -1.75
CA ASP A 43 -24.92 -7.20 -2.00
C ASP A 43 -24.85 -6.44 -3.33
N ASN A 44 -25.48 -6.96 -4.39
CA ASN A 44 -25.57 -6.29 -5.69
C ASN A 44 -26.27 -4.94 -5.60
N ILE A 45 -27.32 -4.80 -4.80
CA ILE A 45 -28.01 -3.51 -4.57
C ILE A 45 -27.04 -2.51 -3.92
N ILE A 46 -26.36 -2.91 -2.84
CA ILE A 46 -25.37 -2.06 -2.16
C ILE A 46 -24.25 -1.67 -3.12
N LYS A 47 -23.72 -2.63 -3.88
CA LYS A 47 -22.67 -2.42 -4.87
C LYS A 47 -23.12 -1.46 -5.98
N SER A 48 -24.37 -1.56 -6.42
CA SER A 48 -24.95 -0.67 -7.42
C SER A 48 -25.07 0.76 -6.89
N LEU A 49 -25.55 0.94 -5.66
CA LEU A 49 -25.60 2.24 -5.00
C LEU A 49 -24.19 2.85 -4.87
N TYR A 50 -23.21 2.05 -4.44
CA TYR A 50 -21.81 2.49 -4.38
C TYR A 50 -21.27 2.90 -5.75
N PHE A 51 -21.56 2.14 -6.81
CA PHE A 51 -21.10 2.51 -8.15
C PHE A 51 -21.75 3.80 -8.67
N LEU A 52 -23.04 4.00 -8.40
CA LEU A 52 -23.72 5.25 -8.74
C LEU A 52 -23.08 6.42 -8.01
N GLU A 53 -22.84 6.30 -6.70
CA GLU A 53 -22.14 7.32 -5.91
C GLU A 53 -20.71 7.55 -6.41
N TYR A 54 -19.99 6.48 -6.77
CA TYR A 54 -18.65 6.56 -7.34
C TYR A 54 -18.61 7.29 -8.67
N ILE A 55 -19.60 7.08 -9.55
CA ILE A 55 -19.70 7.77 -10.84
C ILE A 55 -20.11 9.23 -10.66
N ASP A 56 -20.94 9.54 -9.66
CA ASP A 56 -21.43 10.90 -9.43
C ASP A 56 -20.40 11.77 -8.68
N SER A 57 -19.77 11.24 -7.63
CA SER A 57 -18.89 11.99 -6.72
C SER A 57 -17.41 11.98 -7.17
N PRO A 58 -16.84 13.12 -7.62
CA PRO A 58 -15.43 13.20 -7.95
C PRO A 58 -14.53 13.01 -6.73
N ALA A 59 -14.98 13.48 -5.56
CA ALA A 59 -14.24 13.34 -4.30
C ALA A 59 -14.07 11.87 -3.91
N LEU A 60 -15.13 11.06 -4.04
CA LEU A 60 -15.07 9.62 -3.77
C LEU A 60 -14.07 8.94 -4.71
N ARG A 61 -14.13 9.23 -6.02
CA ARG A 61 -13.17 8.67 -7.00
C ARG A 61 -11.73 9.02 -6.68
N GLN A 62 -11.45 10.30 -6.38
CA GLN A 62 -10.10 10.73 -6.03
C GLN A 62 -9.57 10.02 -4.79
N ASN A 63 -10.40 9.82 -3.76
CA ASN A 63 -10.00 9.10 -2.55
C ASN A 63 -9.71 7.62 -2.82
N VAL A 64 -10.54 6.96 -3.63
CA VAL A 64 -10.31 5.58 -4.06
C VAL A 64 -9.02 5.49 -4.88
N GLN A 65 -8.83 6.36 -5.86
CA GLN A 65 -7.64 6.38 -6.71
C GLN A 65 -6.37 6.63 -5.90
N LYS A 66 -6.38 7.58 -4.95
CA LYS A 66 -5.24 7.82 -4.03
C LYS A 66 -4.88 6.56 -3.26
N SER A 67 -5.88 5.84 -2.75
CA SER A 67 -5.67 4.58 -2.02
C SER A 67 -5.11 3.48 -2.92
N LEU A 68 -5.64 3.33 -4.14
CA LEU A 68 -5.15 2.36 -5.13
C LEU A 68 -3.72 2.66 -5.56
N ASN A 69 -3.42 3.93 -5.88
CA ASN A 69 -2.10 4.39 -6.27
C ASN A 69 -1.03 4.03 -5.23
N ARG A 70 -1.36 4.09 -3.93
CA ARG A 70 -0.45 3.66 -2.85
C ARG A 70 -0.12 2.17 -2.94
N GLY A 71 -1.13 1.31 -3.12
CA GLY A 71 -0.94 -0.13 -3.27
C GLY A 71 -0.16 -0.48 -4.54
N GLU A 72 -0.50 0.14 -5.66
CA GLU A 72 0.22 -0.04 -6.92
C GLU A 72 1.68 0.41 -6.84
N SER A 73 1.96 1.52 -6.16
CA SER A 73 3.33 2.02 -5.97
C SER A 73 4.16 1.02 -5.16
N TYR A 74 3.57 0.45 -4.10
CA TYR A 74 4.20 -0.62 -3.32
C TYR A 74 4.48 -1.85 -4.20
N HIS A 75 3.52 -2.28 -5.02
CA HIS A 75 3.71 -3.41 -5.91
C HIS A 75 4.76 -3.15 -7.00
N LYS A 76 4.84 -1.92 -7.53
CA LYS A 76 5.90 -1.50 -8.46
C LYS A 76 7.28 -1.57 -7.80
N LEU A 77 7.42 -1.07 -6.57
CA LEU A 77 8.66 -1.18 -5.79
C LEU A 77 9.02 -2.65 -5.54
N ARG A 78 8.08 -3.46 -5.06
CA ARG A 78 8.31 -4.89 -4.81
C ARG A 78 8.75 -5.63 -6.08
N ARG A 79 8.20 -5.27 -7.24
CA ARG A 79 8.61 -5.80 -8.54
C ARG A 79 10.03 -5.36 -8.91
N ALA A 80 10.41 -4.11 -8.66
CA ALA A 80 11.77 -3.63 -8.90
C ALA A 80 12.80 -4.37 -8.04
N VAL A 81 12.51 -4.53 -6.74
CA VAL A 81 13.31 -5.33 -5.81
C VAL A 81 13.41 -6.79 -6.27
N SER A 82 12.32 -7.36 -6.77
CA SER A 82 12.32 -8.70 -7.34
C SER A 82 13.22 -8.83 -8.56
N PHE A 83 13.17 -7.84 -9.45
CA PHE A 83 13.85 -7.86 -10.73
C PHE A 83 15.35 -7.62 -10.60
N ALA A 84 15.78 -6.89 -9.57
CA ALA A 84 17.18 -6.70 -9.20
C ALA A 84 17.96 -8.03 -9.09
N ASN A 85 17.29 -9.10 -8.67
CA ASN A 85 17.83 -10.46 -8.66
C ASN A 85 17.76 -11.16 -10.04
N PHE A 86 17.99 -10.43 -11.13
CA PHE A 86 17.97 -10.90 -12.52
C PHE A 86 16.62 -11.41 -13.05
N GLY A 87 15.51 -11.10 -12.37
CA GLY A 87 14.16 -11.43 -12.84
C GLY A 87 13.86 -12.93 -13.07
N LYS A 88 14.76 -13.84 -12.66
CA LYS A 88 14.60 -15.29 -12.83
C LYS A 88 14.05 -15.90 -11.55
N LEU A 89 12.81 -16.38 -11.60
CA LEU A 89 12.20 -17.19 -10.53
C LEU A 89 12.94 -18.54 -10.46
N ARG A 90 14.03 -18.62 -9.69
CA ARG A 90 14.80 -19.85 -9.48
C ARG A 90 14.34 -20.56 -8.20
N PHE A 91 13.05 -20.87 -8.10
CA PHE A 91 12.51 -21.58 -6.94
C PHE A 91 12.15 -23.01 -7.33
N LYS A 92 12.56 -23.97 -6.51
CA LYS A 92 12.25 -25.40 -6.72
C LYS A 92 11.09 -25.87 -5.85
N THR A 93 10.85 -25.23 -4.71
CA THR A 93 9.80 -25.60 -3.75
C THR A 93 8.89 -24.43 -3.39
N GLU A 94 7.74 -24.72 -2.80
CA GLU A 94 6.83 -23.69 -2.26
C GLU A 94 7.46 -22.94 -1.07
N GLN A 95 8.23 -23.64 -0.23
CA GLN A 95 8.93 -23.00 0.89
C GLN A 95 9.95 -21.97 0.40
N ASP A 96 10.72 -22.27 -0.64
CA ASP A 96 11.68 -21.32 -1.23
C ASP A 96 10.97 -20.05 -1.74
N GLN A 97 9.79 -20.22 -2.35
CA GLN A 97 8.98 -19.09 -2.82
C GLN A 97 8.50 -18.23 -1.65
N GLN A 98 8.05 -18.85 -0.56
CA GLN A 98 7.62 -18.13 0.64
C GLN A 98 8.77 -17.36 1.27
N ILE A 99 9.92 -18.00 1.50
CA ILE A 99 11.11 -17.34 2.06
C ILE A 99 11.51 -16.13 1.20
N TRP A 100 11.56 -16.32 -0.12
CA TRP A 100 11.94 -15.24 -1.02
C TRP A 100 10.91 -14.10 -1.04
N ASN A 101 9.62 -14.42 -1.01
CA ASN A 101 8.55 -13.44 -0.88
C ASN A 101 8.67 -12.60 0.39
N GLU A 102 9.05 -13.24 1.50
CA GLU A 102 9.27 -12.61 2.80
C GLU A 102 10.53 -11.74 2.82
N CYS A 103 11.65 -12.22 2.26
CA CYS A 103 12.85 -11.41 2.11
C CYS A 103 12.60 -10.16 1.23
N SER A 104 11.87 -10.31 0.12
CA SER A 104 11.48 -9.19 -0.74
C SER A 104 10.59 -8.19 0.01
N ARG A 105 9.67 -8.68 0.84
CA ARG A 105 8.82 -7.84 1.70
C ARG A 105 9.65 -7.07 2.72
N LEU A 106 10.60 -7.73 3.38
CA LEU A 106 11.51 -7.11 4.34
C LEU A 106 12.32 -5.99 3.69
N LEU A 107 12.98 -6.27 2.56
CA LEU A 107 13.79 -5.27 1.84
C LEU A 107 12.95 -4.07 1.37
N THR A 108 11.74 -4.33 0.87
CA THR A 108 10.77 -3.29 0.51
C THR A 108 10.43 -2.39 1.70
N ASN A 109 10.21 -2.98 2.88
CA ASN A 109 9.94 -2.22 4.10
C ASN A 109 11.15 -1.42 4.57
N CYS A 110 12.37 -1.95 4.45
CA CYS A 110 13.60 -1.22 4.76
C CYS A 110 13.76 0.03 3.88
N ILE A 111 13.46 -0.08 2.58
CA ILE A 111 13.48 1.05 1.64
C ILE A 111 12.45 2.12 2.05
N ILE A 112 11.21 1.69 2.33
CA ILE A 112 10.15 2.60 2.77
C ILE A 112 10.55 3.29 4.07
N TYR A 113 11.14 2.56 5.02
CA TYR A 113 11.63 3.12 6.27
C TYR A 113 12.75 4.14 6.05
N TYR A 114 13.72 3.83 5.19
CA TYR A 114 14.79 4.75 4.82
C TYR A 114 14.24 6.07 4.25
N ASN A 115 13.35 5.99 3.27
CA ASN A 115 12.70 7.17 2.68
C ASN A 115 11.88 7.94 3.70
N ALA A 116 11.07 7.25 4.52
CA ALA A 116 10.25 7.87 5.55
C ALA A 116 11.11 8.57 6.61
N SER A 117 12.26 8.00 6.97
CA SER A 117 13.20 8.58 7.94
C SER A 117 13.79 9.89 7.41
N ILE A 118 14.23 9.91 6.14
CA ILE A 118 14.72 11.12 5.48
C ILE A 118 13.62 12.19 5.45
N LEU A 119 12.43 11.85 4.94
CA LEU A 119 11.30 12.78 4.86
C LEU A 119 10.89 13.32 6.23
N SER A 120 10.92 12.48 7.27
CA SER A 120 10.61 12.88 8.64
C SER A 120 11.62 13.87 9.20
N ASN A 121 12.91 13.70 8.90
CA ASN A 121 13.96 14.61 9.34
C ASN A 121 13.89 15.95 8.60
N ILE A 122 13.65 15.94 7.28
CA ILE A 122 13.40 17.15 6.49
C ILE A 122 12.19 17.91 7.05
N LEU A 123 11.10 17.20 7.36
CA LEU A 123 9.90 17.81 7.95
C LEU A 123 10.20 18.51 9.28
N LYS A 124 10.94 17.85 10.19
CA LYS A 124 11.34 18.43 11.48
C LYS A 124 12.17 19.70 11.30
N LYS A 125 13.16 19.68 10.38
CA LYS A 125 13.99 20.86 10.10
C LYS A 125 13.19 22.02 9.50
N SER A 126 12.32 21.73 8.54
CA SER A 126 11.46 22.73 7.90
C SER A 126 10.49 23.38 8.88
N GLN A 127 9.95 22.62 9.84
CA GLN A 127 9.10 23.16 10.91
C GLN A 127 9.87 24.13 11.81
N ASN A 128 11.13 23.82 12.15
CA ASN A 128 11.97 24.70 12.95
C ASN A 128 12.36 26.00 12.22
N GLN A 129 12.40 25.99 10.89
CA GLN A 129 12.70 27.14 10.03
C GLN A 129 11.45 27.95 9.60
N GLY A 130 10.24 27.48 9.93
CA GLY A 130 8.99 28.16 9.56
C GLY A 130 8.62 28.06 8.07
N ILE A 131 9.28 27.22 7.29
CA ILE A 131 9.01 27.03 5.86
C ILE A 131 7.80 26.12 5.67
N GLY A 132 6.85 26.52 4.82
CA GLY A 132 5.62 25.79 4.55
C GLY A 132 5.85 24.42 3.91
N THR A 133 5.57 23.36 4.64
CA THR A 133 5.82 21.94 4.27
C THR A 133 4.78 21.35 3.31
N ASN A 134 4.13 22.17 2.49
CA ASN A 134 3.05 21.72 1.62
C ASN A 134 3.52 20.72 0.55
N ILE A 135 4.78 20.78 0.16
CA ILE A 135 5.32 19.93 -0.90
C ILE A 135 5.65 18.51 -0.44
N LEU A 136 6.03 18.34 0.83
CA LEU A 136 6.31 17.02 1.43
C LEU A 136 5.06 16.14 1.44
N LYS A 137 3.87 16.74 1.37
CA LYS A 137 2.58 16.02 1.23
C LYS A 137 2.47 15.26 -0.09
N TYR A 138 3.23 15.66 -1.12
CA TYR A 138 3.20 15.04 -2.44
C TYR A 138 4.30 14.00 -2.64
N ILE A 139 5.29 13.93 -1.75
CA ILE A 139 6.37 12.94 -1.84
C ILE A 139 5.95 11.64 -1.18
N SER A 140 5.90 10.57 -1.96
CA SER A 140 5.57 9.24 -1.45
C SER A 140 6.81 8.59 -0.81
N PRO A 141 6.73 8.08 0.43
CA PRO A 141 7.79 7.25 1.03
C PRO A 141 8.06 5.95 0.26
N VAL A 142 7.20 5.58 -0.68
CA VAL A 142 7.33 4.37 -1.52
C VAL A 142 8.12 4.66 -2.80
N ALA A 143 8.49 5.91 -3.08
CA ALA A 143 9.33 6.26 -4.22
C ALA A 143 10.66 5.49 -4.17
N TRP A 144 11.14 5.03 -5.33
CA TRP A 144 12.33 4.16 -5.39
C TRP A 144 13.21 4.41 -6.59
N GLN A 145 12.83 5.32 -7.48
CA GLN A 145 13.60 5.64 -8.69
C GLN A 145 15.00 6.19 -8.37
N HIS A 146 15.19 6.77 -7.18
CA HIS A 146 16.48 7.23 -6.67
C HIS A 146 17.36 6.12 -6.10
N ILE A 147 16.87 4.88 -6.00
CA ILE A 147 17.60 3.75 -5.43
C ILE A 147 18.11 2.88 -6.57
N ASN A 148 19.44 2.72 -6.64
CA ASN A 148 20.04 1.79 -7.58
C ASN A 148 20.02 0.37 -7.01
N PHE A 149 19.30 -0.53 -7.67
CA PHE A 149 19.23 -1.95 -7.32
C PHE A 149 20.24 -2.83 -8.07
N TYR A 150 20.96 -2.27 -9.04
CA TYR A 150 21.89 -3.00 -9.89
C TYR A 150 23.33 -2.78 -9.43
N GLY A 151 24.12 -3.85 -9.43
CA GLY A 151 25.54 -3.78 -9.09
C GLY A 151 26.05 -5.08 -8.49
N ARG A 152 27.30 -5.05 -8.03
CA ARG A 152 27.87 -6.09 -7.17
C ARG A 152 27.84 -5.58 -5.73
N TYR A 153 27.29 -6.41 -4.84
CA TYR A 153 27.24 -6.13 -3.41
C TYR A 153 28.34 -6.92 -2.72
N GLU A 154 29.28 -6.22 -2.09
CA GLU A 154 30.30 -6.81 -1.23
C GLU A 154 29.89 -6.61 0.23
N PHE A 155 29.80 -7.71 0.97
CA PHE A 155 29.44 -7.67 2.38
C PHE A 155 30.72 -7.64 3.22
N ASN A 156 31.00 -6.50 3.84
CA ASN A 156 32.10 -6.36 4.78
C ASN A 156 31.71 -6.92 6.16
N ASN A 157 32.64 -7.58 6.84
CA ASN A 157 32.44 -8.14 8.18
C ASN A 157 32.35 -7.07 9.29
N SER A 158 32.79 -5.84 9.02
CA SER A 158 32.60 -4.70 9.92
C SER A 158 31.33 -3.95 9.56
N PRO A 159 30.37 -3.78 10.49
CA PRO A 159 29.17 -3.01 10.23
C PRO A 159 29.55 -1.53 10.06
N THR A 160 29.43 -1.03 8.82
CA THR A 160 29.42 0.42 8.59
C THR A 160 28.07 0.94 9.07
N VAL A 161 28.09 1.72 10.15
CA VAL A 161 26.86 2.34 10.66
C VAL A 161 26.43 3.40 9.65
N ILE A 162 25.27 3.19 9.00
CA ILE A 162 24.66 4.20 8.14
C ILE A 162 24.26 5.37 9.02
N ASN A 163 25.03 6.45 8.98
CA ASN A 163 24.67 7.68 9.68
C ASN A 163 23.70 8.48 8.81
N LEU A 164 22.44 8.59 9.25
CA LEU A 164 21.42 9.35 8.53
C LEU A 164 21.72 10.86 8.53
N GLU A 165 22.42 11.37 9.54
CA GLU A 165 22.76 12.80 9.64
C GLU A 165 23.79 13.20 8.58
N THR A 166 24.75 12.33 8.28
CA THR A 166 25.73 12.60 7.21
C THR A 166 25.09 12.56 5.84
N ILE A 167 24.13 11.66 5.62
CA ILE A 167 23.34 11.61 4.38
C ILE A 167 22.46 12.85 4.23
N LEU A 168 21.85 13.32 5.31
CA LEU A 168 21.08 14.57 5.29
C LEU A 168 21.97 15.78 5.01
N GLY A 169 23.20 15.81 5.54
CA GLY A 169 24.16 16.87 5.27
C GLY A 169 24.70 16.88 3.82
N SER A 170 24.66 15.76 3.10
CA SER A 170 25.04 15.70 1.68
C SER A 170 23.88 16.01 0.72
N ILE A 171 22.64 15.98 1.20
CA ILE A 171 21.49 16.48 0.46
C ILE A 171 21.53 18.00 0.57
N ASN A 172 21.69 18.70 -0.55
CA ASN A 172 21.75 20.15 -0.59
C ASN A 172 20.38 20.73 -0.20
N GLU A 173 20.16 20.97 1.09
CA GLU A 173 18.86 21.32 1.68
C GLU A 173 18.31 22.63 1.08
N GLU A 174 19.18 23.59 0.77
CA GLU A 174 18.81 24.86 0.14
C GLU A 174 18.38 24.69 -1.32
N GLU A 175 19.04 23.83 -2.09
CA GLU A 175 18.71 23.59 -3.50
C GLU A 175 17.40 22.80 -3.64
N MET A 176 17.18 21.83 -2.74
CA MET A 176 15.88 21.18 -2.60
C MET A 176 14.82 22.20 -2.17
N LEU A 177 14.99 22.92 -1.05
CA LEU A 177 14.01 23.91 -0.58
C LEU A 177 13.72 25.02 -1.61
N ASN A 178 14.71 25.44 -2.41
CA ASN A 178 14.55 26.42 -3.49
C ASN A 178 13.85 25.83 -4.73
N GLN A 179 14.15 24.59 -5.13
CA GLN A 179 13.36 23.87 -6.15
C GLN A 179 11.93 23.55 -5.68
N LEU A 180 11.69 23.58 -4.37
CA LEU A 180 10.41 23.34 -3.74
C LEU A 180 9.55 24.61 -3.59
N ILE A 181 10.01 25.78 -4.06
CA ILE A 181 9.18 26.98 -4.26
C ILE A 181 8.54 26.87 -5.65
N PRO A 182 7.21 26.69 -5.76
CA PRO A 182 6.58 26.50 -7.06
C PRO A 182 6.47 27.85 -7.79
N GLU A 183 7.44 28.18 -8.63
CA GLU A 183 7.11 28.89 -9.86
C GLU A 183 6.55 27.87 -10.86
N LYS A 184 5.22 27.90 -11.05
CA LYS A 184 4.41 27.12 -12.00
C LYS A 184 4.06 25.68 -11.63
N ILE A 185 3.04 25.54 -10.79
CA ILE A 185 1.95 24.57 -11.05
C ILE A 185 0.64 25.35 -10.96
N ILE A 186 0.46 26.26 -11.92
CA ILE A 186 -0.85 26.72 -12.37
C ILE A 186 -0.97 26.12 -13.78
N GLU A 187 -2.11 25.48 -14.02
CA GLU A 187 -2.58 24.86 -15.27
C GLU A 187 -2.50 23.32 -15.34
N GLU A 188 -3.71 22.75 -15.27
CA GLU A 188 -4.23 21.40 -15.58
C GLU A 188 -4.39 20.38 -14.43
#